data_AF-A0A7J4I757-F1
#
_entry.id   AF-A0A7J4I757-F1
#
_cell.length_a   1.000
_cell.length_b   1.000
_cell.length_c   1.000
_cell.angle_alpha   90.00
_cell.angle_beta   90.00
_cell.angle_gamma   90.00
#
_symmetry.space_group_name_H-M   'P 1'
#
loop_
_entity.id
_entity.type
_entity.pdbx_description
1 polymer ?
#
loop_
_entity_poly.entity_id
_entity_poly.type
_entity_poly.pdbx_seq_one_letter_code
_entity_poly.pdbx_strand_id
1 'polypeptide(L)'
;MALIDQLLAVRIAFVLGIVNIVGLMLVLFSCRCILGWRPQVLQRQKWFMVFYRNHCWYWRLFLLSVFLHAMLAFVGFGNPF
;
A
#
# COMPACT_ATOMS: atom_id res chain seq x y z
N MET A 1 -29.39 -8.27 2.79
CA MET A 1 -29.01 -7.68 4.09
C MET A 1 -27.52 -7.37 4.01
N ALA A 2 -27.12 -6.11 4.12
CA ALA A 2 -25.69 -5.78 4.13
C ALA A 2 -25.06 -6.49 5.34
N LEU A 3 -24.05 -7.34 5.12
CA LEU A 3 -23.38 -8.12 6.16
C LEU A 3 -22.63 -7.21 7.16
N ILE A 4 -22.41 -5.94 6.79
CA ILE A 4 -21.64 -4.92 7.51
C ILE A 4 -22.40 -3.59 7.40
N ASP A 5 -22.39 -2.79 8.47
CA ASP A 5 -22.91 -1.42 8.47
C ASP A 5 -22.23 -0.57 7.39
N GLN A 6 -23.00 0.10 6.52
CA GLN A 6 -22.47 0.90 5.42
C GLN A 6 -21.53 2.01 5.88
N LEU A 7 -21.83 2.66 7.02
CA LEU A 7 -20.98 3.70 7.58
C LEU A 7 -19.64 3.11 8.05
N LEU A 8 -19.66 1.90 8.62
CA LEU A 8 -18.45 1.19 9.01
C LEU A 8 -17.61 0.80 7.78
N ALA A 9 -18.25 0.27 6.74
CA ALA A 9 -17.57 -0.11 5.49
C ALA A 9 -16.86 1.09 4.84
N VAL A 10 -17.51 2.26 4.76
CA VAL A 10 -16.90 3.49 4.23
C VAL A 10 -15.69 3.92 5.05
N ARG A 11 -15.79 3.88 6.39
CA ARG A 11 -14.67 4.25 7.27
C ARG A 11 -13.47 3.33 7.10
N ILE A 12 -13.69 2.01 7.03
CA ILE A 12 -12.62 1.03 6.81
C ILE A 12 -12.01 1.22 5.42
N ALA A 13 -12.83 1.43 4.39
CA ALA A 13 -12.35 1.68 3.03
C ALA A 13 -11.46 2.94 2.98
N PHE A 14 -11.87 4.02 3.63
CA PHE A 14 -11.07 5.25 3.72
C PHE A 14 -9.70 5.02 4.39
N VAL A 15 -9.68 4.32 5.53
CA VAL A 15 -8.43 3.98 6.24
C VAL A 15 -7.53 3.10 5.37
N LEU A 16 -8.07 2.04 4.75
CA LEU A 16 -7.32 1.18 3.84
C LEU A 16 -6.79 1.95 2.62
N GLY A 17 -7.54 2.94 2.12
CA GLY A 17 -7.10 3.84 1.06
C GLY A 17 -5.86 4.65 1.47
N ILE A 18 -5.87 5.25 2.67
CA ILE A 18 -4.70 5.96 3.21
C ILE A 18 -3.50 5.00 3.36
N VAL A 19 -3.73 3.80 3.92
CA VAL A 19 -2.67 2.79 4.08
C VAL A 19 -2.10 2.39 2.71
N ASN A 20 -2.92 2.29 1.68
CA ASN A 20 -2.45 2.02 0.32
C ASN A 20 -1.57 3.15 -0.22
N ILE A 21 -1.96 4.42 -0.04
CA ILE A 21 -1.15 5.57 -0.47
C ILE A 21 0.20 5.58 0.25
N VAL A 22 0.20 5.42 1.57
CA VAL A 22 1.43 5.38 2.37
C VAL A 22 2.29 4.17 2.00
N GLY A 23 1.66 2.99 1.84
CA GLY A 23 2.33 1.76 1.43
C GLY A 23 2.99 1.89 0.05
N LEU A 24 2.29 2.50 -0.91
CA LEU A 24 2.82 2.76 -2.24
C LEU A 24 4.03 3.70 -2.18
N MET A 25 3.95 4.79 -1.40
CA MET A 25 5.08 5.70 -1.19
C MET A 25 6.27 4.96 -0.59
N LEU A 26 6.06 4.15 0.46
CA LEU A 26 7.12 3.36 1.08
C LEU A 26 7.77 2.40 0.08
N VAL A 27 6.97 1.68 -0.72
CA VAL A 27 7.47 0.76 -1.75
C VAL A 27 8.29 1.50 -2.80
N LEU A 28 7.79 2.62 -3.32
CA LEU A 28 8.48 3.42 -4.34
C LEU A 28 9.80 3.98 -3.79
N PHE A 29 9.78 4.65 -2.64
CA PHE A 29 10.98 5.29 -2.09
C PHE A 29 12.01 4.30 -1.54
N SER A 30 11.59 3.12 -1.10
CA SER A 30 12.53 2.08 -0.69
C SER A 30 13.12 1.32 -1.88
N CYS A 31 12.60 1.50 -3.09
CA CYS A 31 13.10 0.82 -4.28
C CYS A 31 14.49 1.34 -4.67
N ARG A 32 15.42 0.43 -4.94
CA ARG A 32 16.76 0.76 -5.45
C ARG A 32 16.76 1.26 -6.91
N CYS A 33 15.64 1.08 -7.61
CA CYS A 33 15.44 1.37 -9.03
C CYS A 33 14.22 2.30 -9.24
N ILE A 34 14.06 3.36 -8.43
CA ILE A 34 12.96 4.32 -8.56
C ILE A 34 12.73 4.68 -10.03
N LEU A 35 11.62 4.20 -10.61
CA LEU A 35 11.27 4.41 -12.02
C LEU A 35 12.42 4.15 -13.03
N GLY A 36 13.26 3.14 -12.79
CA GLY A 36 14.38 2.84 -13.69
C GLY A 36 15.59 3.77 -13.52
N TRP A 37 15.50 4.80 -12.70
CA TRP A 37 16.66 5.58 -12.27
C TRP A 37 17.37 4.81 -11.15
N ARG A 38 18.69 4.67 -11.26
CA ARG A 38 19.54 4.03 -10.23
C ARG A 38 20.23 5.13 -9.43
N PRO A 39 19.64 5.64 -8.33
CA PRO A 39 20.24 6.69 -7.53
C PRO A 39 21.43 6.13 -6.72
N GLN A 40 22.57 5.99 -7.37
CA GLN A 40 23.82 5.46 -6.81
C GLN A 40 24.28 6.27 -5.59
N VAL A 41 23.95 7.57 -5.53
CA VAL A 41 24.26 8.46 -4.40
C VAL A 41 23.49 8.04 -3.15
N LEU A 42 22.22 7.66 -3.29
CA LEU A 42 21.35 7.27 -2.16
C LEU A 42 21.75 5.89 -1.62
N GLN A 43 22.16 4.97 -2.51
CA GLN A 43 22.63 3.63 -2.14
C GLN A 43 23.92 3.63 -1.30
N ARG A 44 24.71 4.71 -1.35
CA ARG A 44 25.91 4.87 -0.50
C ARG A 44 25.56 5.22 0.95
N GLN A 45 24.33 5.66 1.20
CA GLN A 45 23.89 6.05 2.53
C GLN A 45 23.43 4.84 3.34
N LYS A 46 24.00 4.66 4.55
CA LYS A 46 23.66 3.52 5.42
C LYS A 46 22.18 3.49 5.80
N TRP A 47 21.56 4.66 6.02
CA TRP A 47 20.14 4.76 6.37
C TRP A 47 19.23 4.25 5.24
N PHE A 48 19.58 4.52 3.99
CA PHE A 48 18.82 4.06 2.82
C PHE A 48 18.91 2.53 2.68
N MET A 49 20.07 1.93 2.93
CA MET A 49 20.22 0.47 2.89
C MET A 49 19.41 -0.24 3.99
N VAL A 50 19.28 0.37 5.17
CA VAL A 50 18.38 -0.12 6.23
C VAL A 50 16.92 -0.02 5.80
N PHE A 51 16.53 1.10 5.19
CA PHE A 51 15.18 1.30 4.65
C PHE A 51 14.84 0.30 3.53
N TYR A 52 15.76 0.10 2.59
CA TYR A 52 15.66 -0.90 1.52
C TYR A 52 15.54 -2.34 2.05
N ARG A 53 16.19 -2.68 3.17
CA ARG A 53 16.08 -4.03 3.77
C ARG A 53 14.63 -4.41 4.08
N ASN A 54 13.79 -3.43 4.37
CA ASN A 54 12.37 -3.62 4.66
C ASN A 54 11.48 -3.52 3.41
N HIS A 55 12.03 -3.30 2.22
CA HIS A 55 11.26 -3.14 0.97
C HIS A 55 10.30 -4.29 0.70
N CYS A 56 10.76 -5.54 0.88
CA CYS A 56 9.91 -6.72 0.71
C CYS A 56 8.77 -6.78 1.74
N TRP A 57 8.98 -6.26 2.95
CA TRP A 57 7.94 -6.15 3.97
C TRP A 57 6.91 -5.09 3.60
N TYR A 58 7.35 -3.93 3.09
CA TYR A 58 6.44 -2.89 2.58
C TYR A 58 5.57 -3.42 1.44
N TRP A 59 6.15 -4.22 0.53
CA TRP A 59 5.40 -4.89 -0.53
C TRP A 59 4.32 -5.83 -0.01
N ARG A 60 4.64 -6.66 1.00
CA ARG A 60 3.66 -7.56 1.62
C ARG A 60 2.52 -6.78 2.28
N LEU A 61 2.85 -5.73 3.03
CA LEU A 61 1.86 -4.87 3.68
C LEU A 61 0.97 -4.17 2.64
N PHE A 62 1.57 -3.62 1.59
CA PHE A 62 0.86 -2.93 0.52
C PHE A 62 -0.07 -3.88 -0.23
N LEU A 63 0.40 -5.05 -0.65
CA LEU A 63 -0.44 -6.05 -1.32
C LEU A 63 -1.60 -6.53 -0.44
N LEU A 64 -1.34 -6.78 0.85
CA LEU A 64 -2.38 -7.15 1.79
C LEU A 64 -3.45 -6.06 1.93
N SER A 65 -3.03 -4.80 2.06
CA SER A 65 -3.95 -3.67 2.19
C SER A 65 -4.75 -3.44 0.90
N VAL A 66 -4.13 -3.55 -0.29
CA VAL A 66 -4.81 -3.44 -1.58
C VAL A 66 -5.84 -4.55 -1.73
N PHE A 67 -5.47 -5.79 -1.38
CA PHE A 67 -6.39 -6.93 -1.42
C PHE A 67 -7.61 -6.72 -0.52
N LEU A 68 -7.39 -6.32 0.73
CA LEU A 68 -8.47 -6.02 1.68
C LEU A 68 -9.33 -4.85 1.20
N HIS A 69 -8.73 -3.80 0.64
CA HIS A 69 -9.43 -2.64 0.12
C HIS A 69 -10.34 -3.03 -1.06
N ALA A 70 -9.81 -3.80 -2.02
CA ALA A 70 -10.58 -4.29 -3.16
C ALA A 70 -11.70 -5.24 -2.72
N MET A 71 -11.42 -6.18 -1.81
CA MET A 71 -12.42 -7.10 -1.28
C MET A 71 -13.56 -6.34 -0.58
N LEU A 72 -13.23 -5.35 0.25
CA LEU A 72 -14.21 -4.50 0.90
C LEU A 72 -15.00 -3.68 -0.12
N ALA A 73 -14.36 -3.24 -1.21
CA ALA A 73 -15.05 -2.53 -2.27
C ALA A 73 -16.13 -3.41 -2.93
N PHE A 74 -15.76 -4.64 -3.32
CA PHE A 74 -16.69 -5.59 -3.93
C PHE A 74 -17.82 -6.03 -2.99
N VAL A 75 -17.51 -6.35 -1.73
CA VAL A 75 -18.50 -6.86 -0.77
C VAL A 75 -19.39 -5.74 -0.21
N GLY A 76 -18.82 -4.56 0.04
CA GLY A 76 -19.52 -3.45 0.69
C GLY A 76 -20.28 -2.53 -0.27
N PHE A 77 -19.75 -2.31 -1.47
CA PHE A 77 -20.34 -1.38 -2.45
C PHE A 77 -20.81 -2.07 -3.75
N GLY A 78 -20.45 -3.34 -3.95
CA GLY A 78 -20.79 -4.08 -5.17
C GLY A 78 -19.89 -3.74 -6.35
N ASN A 79 -20.27 -4.24 -7.53
CA ASN A 79 -19.65 -3.85 -8.80
C ASN A 79 -20.50 -2.74 -9.44
N PRO A 80 -19.93 -1.55 -9.75
CA PRO A 80 -20.67 -0.48 -10.41
C PRO A 80 -20.89 -0.70 -11.93
N PHE A 81 -20.35 -1.77 -12.51
CA PHE A 81 -20.49 -2.15 -13.92
C PHE A 81 -21.44 -3.33 -14.12
#